data_AF-A0A2V9XRZ9-F1
#
_entry.id   AF-A0A2V9XRZ9-F1
#
_cell.length_a   1.000
_cell.length_b   1.000
_cell.length_c   1.000
_cell.angle_alpha   90.00
_cell.angle_beta   90.00
_cell.angle_gamma   90.00
#
_symmetry.space_group_name_H-M   'P 1'
#
loop_
_entity.id
_entity.type
_entity.pdbx_description
1 polymer ?
#
loop_
_entity_poly.entity_id
_entity_poly.type
_entity_poly.pdbx_seq_one_letter_code
_entity_poly.pdbx_strand_id
1 'polypeptide(L)' 'VAGRHGIAADVIGETIPEKLEISLDGRAAVSATVGELSTAYEGALEAALRTDPELVAAD' A
#
# COMPACT_ATOMS: atom_id res chain seq x y z
N VAL A 1 -8.29 12.37 -19.67
CA VAL A 1 -8.08 13.72 -19.06
C VAL A 1 -6.62 14.16 -19.23
N ALA A 2 -5.62 13.36 -18.82
CA ALA A 2 -4.19 13.71 -18.93
C ALA A 2 -3.72 14.18 -20.33
N GLY A 3 -4.07 13.46 -21.40
CA GLY A 3 -3.67 13.84 -22.77
C GLY A 3 -4.21 15.20 -23.25
N ARG A 4 -5.30 15.70 -22.65
CA ARG A 4 -5.82 17.05 -22.95
C ARG A 4 -4.95 18.17 -22.38
N HIS A 5 -4.04 17.82 -21.47
CA HIS A 5 -3.12 18.74 -20.80
C HIS A 5 -1.66 18.52 -21.23
N GLY A 6 -1.41 17.74 -22.29
CA GLY A 6 -0.04 17.43 -22.74
C GLY A 6 0.75 16.53 -21.77
N ILE A 7 0.05 15.87 -20.84
CA ILE A 7 0.67 14.98 -19.85
C ILE A 7 0.65 13.56 -20.41
N ALA A 8 1.84 12.95 -20.50
CA ALA A 8 1.98 11.52 -20.77
C ALA A 8 1.50 10.72 -19.55
N ALA A 9 0.61 9.77 -19.77
CA ALA A 9 0.07 8.91 -18.74
C ALA A 9 -0.21 7.54 -19.32
N ASP A 10 0.22 6.51 -18.61
CA ASP A 10 0.00 5.11 -18.97
C ASP A 10 -1.13 4.50 -18.14
N VAL A 11 -1.85 3.55 -18.72
CA VAL A 11 -2.83 2.75 -17.99
C VAL A 11 -2.09 1.67 -17.20
N ILE A 12 -2.14 1.75 -15.87
CA ILE A 12 -1.43 0.82 -14.98
C ILE A 12 -2.24 -0.44 -14.62
N GLY A 13 -3.54 -0.47 -14.94
CA GLY A 13 -4.42 -1.59 -14.64
C GLY A 13 -5.88 -1.18 -14.46
N GLU A 14 -6.62 -1.99 -13.73
CA GLU A 14 -8.02 -1.81 -13.38
C GLU A 14 -8.25 -2.02 -11.88
N THR A 15 -9.41 -1.56 -11.39
CA THR A 15 -9.82 -1.82 -10.01
C THR A 15 -10.43 -3.22 -9.91
N ILE A 16 -9.97 -4.00 -8.92
CA ILE A 16 -10.57 -5.29 -8.56
C ILE A 16 -11.02 -5.26 -7.09
N PRO A 17 -12.03 -6.07 -6.69
CA PRO A 17 -12.46 -6.15 -5.30
C PRO A 17 -11.39 -6.76 -4.39
N GLU A 18 -11.21 -6.18 -3.20
CA GLU A 18 -10.56 -6.79 -2.02
C GLU A 18 -9.09 -7.24 -2.16
N LYS A 19 -8.45 -7.02 -3.31
CA LYS A 19 -7.08 -7.46 -3.59
C LYS A 19 -6.25 -6.37 -4.25
N LEU A 20 -4.98 -6.27 -3.85
CA LEU A 20 -3.94 -5.56 -4.59
C LEU A 20 -3.05 -6.58 -5.29
N GLU A 21 -2.90 -6.44 -6.60
CA GLU A 21 -1.97 -7.24 -7.40
C GLU A 21 -1.10 -6.31 -8.25
N ILE A 22 0.21 -6.50 -8.19
CA ILE A 22 1.17 -5.80 -9.06
C ILE A 22 1.91 -6.86 -9.86
N SER A 23 1.82 -6.77 -11.18
CA SER A 23 2.46 -7.69 -12.10
C SER A 23 3.61 -7.04 -12.87
N LEU A 24 4.69 -7.77 -13.04
CA LEU A 24 5.82 -7.42 -13.91
C LEU A 24 5.94 -8.50 -14.98
N ASP A 25 6.00 -8.11 -16.25
CA ASP A 25 6.06 -9.03 -17.40
C ASP A 25 4.95 -10.11 -17.37
N GLY A 26 3.76 -9.72 -16.93
CA GLY A 26 2.60 -10.62 -16.81
C GLY A 26 2.67 -11.62 -15.64
N ARG A 27 3.66 -11.48 -14.74
CA ARG A 27 3.80 -12.33 -13.54
C ARG A 27 3.55 -11.51 -12.28
N ALA A 28 2.74 -12.04 -11.36
CA ALA A 28 2.48 -11.39 -10.09
C ALA A 28 3.78 -11.24 -9.27
N ALA A 29 4.18 -9.99 -9.03
CA ALA A 29 5.31 -9.61 -8.19
C ALA A 29 4.88 -9.26 -6.76
N VAL A 30 3.68 -8.69 -6.62
CA VAL A 30 3.03 -8.43 -5.33
C VAL A 30 1.58 -8.93 -5.40
N SER A 31 1.14 -9.59 -4.35
CA SER A 31 -0.25 -9.99 -4.16
C SER A 31 -0.58 -9.92 -2.67
N ALA A 32 -1.51 -9.07 -2.29
CA ALA A 32 -1.98 -8.93 -0.92
C ALA A 32 -3.48 -8.62 -0.90
N THR A 33 -4.17 -9.01 0.15
CA THR A 33 -5.55 -8.55 0.38
C THR A 33 -5.54 -7.10 0.83
N VAL A 34 -6.61 -6.37 0.53
CA VAL A 34 -6.77 -4.99 1.04
C VAL A 34 -6.80 -4.98 2.57
N GLY A 35 -7.40 -6.01 3.20
CA GLY A 35 -7.48 -6.13 4.66
C GLY A 35 -6.10 -6.24 5.34
N GLU A 36 -5.19 -7.02 4.77
CA GLU A 36 -3.80 -7.11 5.25
C GLU A 36 -3.08 -5.76 5.18
N LEU A 37 -3.22 -5.06 4.05
CA LEU A 37 -2.59 -3.74 3.85
C LEU A 37 -3.16 -2.69 4.81
N SER A 38 -4.48 -2.66 5.00
CA SER A 38 -5.13 -1.75 5.95
C SER A 38 -4.68 -2.04 7.38
N THR A 39 -4.63 -3.31 7.79
CA THR A 39 -4.17 -3.69 9.14
C THR A 39 -2.73 -3.25 9.38
N ALA A 40 -1.85 -3.46 8.40
CA ALA A 40 -0.45 -3.05 8.48
C ALA A 40 -0.30 -1.53 8.56
N TYR A 41 -1.10 -0.78 7.79
CA TYR A 41 -1.10 0.68 7.79
C TYR A 41 -1.60 1.25 9.13
N GLU A 42 -2.78 0.83 9.59
CA GLU A 42 -3.39 1.35 10.81
C GLU A 42 -2.58 0.98 12.06
N GLY A 43 -1.95 -0.20 12.06
CA GLY A 43 -1.06 -0.65 13.15
C GLY A 43 0.35 -0.07 13.11
N ALA A 44 0.74 0.65 12.06
CA ALA A 44 2.15 1.05 11.84
C ALA A 44 2.68 1.96 12.96
N LEU A 45 1.87 2.90 13.43
CA LEU A 45 2.27 3.80 14.51
C LEU A 45 2.38 3.06 15.84
N GLU A 46 1.38 2.27 16.22
CA GLU A 46 1.38 1.45 17.43
C GLU A 46 2.60 0.51 17.48
N ALA A 47 2.90 -0.13 16.35
CA ALA A 47 4.08 -0.97 16.21
C ALA A 47 5.37 -0.16 16.42
N ALA A 48 5.50 1.01 15.78
CA ALA A 48 6.67 1.87 15.95
C ALA A 48 6.88 2.29 17.42
N LEU A 49 5.82 2.73 18.10
CA LEU A 49 5.88 3.19 19.50
C LEU A 49 6.23 2.06 20.48
N ARG A 50 5.72 0.85 20.28
CA ARG A 50 6.09 -0.31 21.12
C ARG A 50 7.53 -0.78 20.92
N THR A 51 8.13 -0.46 19.79
CA THR A 51 9.50 -0.86 19.47
C THR A 51 10.52 0.15 20.02
N ASP A 52 10.06 1.33 20.46
CA ASP A 52 10.89 2.34 21.11
C ASP A 52 10.88 2.19 22.65
N PRO A 53 11.98 1.74 23.28
CA PRO A 53 12.04 1.52 24.72
C PRO A 53 11.84 2.82 25.54
N GLU A 54 12.20 3.98 24.99
CA GLU A 54 12.08 5.26 25.71
C GLU A 54 10.64 5.76 25.76
N LEU A 55 9.82 5.36 24.79
CA LEU A 55 8.42 5.77 24.67
C LEU A 55 7.47 4.86 25.47
N VAL A 56 7.86 3.60 25.69
CA VAL A 56 7.16 2.64 26.56
C VAL A 56 7.26 3.02 28.05
N ALA A 57 8.26 3.80 28.44
CA ALA A 57 8.49 4.21 29.84
C ALA A 57 7.72 5.49 30.27
N ALA A 58 6.96 6.10 29.37
CA ALA A 58 6.26 7.37 29.60
C ALA A 58 4.78 7.22 30.02
N ASP A 59 4.30 6.00 30.30
CA ASP A 59 2.95 5.67 30.79
C ASP A 59 2.98 5.23 32.27
#